data_AF-A0A8J7F1J6-F1
#
_entry.id   AF-A0A8J7F1J6-F1
#
_cell.length_a   1.000
_cell.length_b   1.000
_cell.length_c   1.000
_cell.angle_alpha   90.00
_cell.angle_beta   90.00
_cell.angle_gamma   90.00
#
_symmetry.space_group_name_H-M   'P 1'
#
loop_
_entity.id
_entity.type
_entity.pdbx_description
1 polymer ?
#
loop_
_entity_poly.entity_id
_entity_poly.type
_entity_poly.pdbx_seq_one_letter_code
_entity_poly.pdbx_strand_id
1 'polypeptide(L)'
;MRLEFVPVEEFYFALTLAVRTLEDVGNPDLVEQMRSRLAAKLGQPSTVAAAKQNTFNYVFRVHEYDNSPAPQLVVSIADWQNKLRLSSDYGWTLDEERKPTRTERFSQRDQFTQELRSYLTEWLGVVIE
;
A
#
# COMPACT_ATOMS: atom_id res chain seq x y z
N MET A 1 4.00 12.92 -5.24
CA MET A 1 3.23 11.68 -5.00
C MET A 1 1.84 12.07 -4.53
N ARG A 2 0.79 11.49 -5.11
CA ARG A 2 -0.60 11.67 -4.67
C ARG A 2 -1.31 10.32 -4.62
N LEU A 3 -2.02 10.05 -3.53
CA LEU A 3 -2.79 8.81 -3.35
C LEU A 3 -4.27 9.01 -3.68
N GLU A 4 -4.79 8.21 -4.60
CA GLU A 4 -6.23 8.11 -4.91
C GLU A 4 -6.77 6.81 -4.33
N PHE A 5 -7.74 6.90 -3.43
CA PHE A 5 -8.34 5.72 -2.80
C PHE A 5 -9.11 4.86 -3.81
N VAL A 6 -8.90 3.56 -3.73
CA VAL A 6 -9.59 2.54 -4.53
C VAL A 6 -10.67 1.90 -3.66
N PRO A 7 -11.96 2.17 -3.91
CA PRO A 7 -13.03 1.57 -3.12
C PRO A 7 -13.20 0.08 -3.48
N VAL A 8 -13.96 -0.65 -2.67
CA VAL A 8 -14.11 -2.11 -2.79
C VAL A 8 -14.65 -2.54 -4.17
N GLU A 9 -15.51 -1.72 -4.77
CA GLU A 9 -16.11 -1.94 -6.08
C GLU A 9 -15.07 -1.94 -7.21
N GLU A 10 -13.95 -1.24 -7.01
CA GLU A 10 -12.86 -1.12 -7.99
C GLU A 10 -11.64 -1.98 -7.64
N PHE A 11 -11.65 -2.70 -6.50
CA PHE A 11 -10.45 -3.37 -5.99
C PHE A 11 -9.90 -4.50 -6.88
N TYR A 12 -10.73 -5.09 -7.77
CA TYR A 12 -10.37 -6.26 -8.57
C TYR A 12 -9.06 -6.12 -9.37
N PHE A 13 -8.71 -4.92 -9.86
CA PHE A 13 -7.47 -4.76 -10.62
C PHE A 13 -6.23 -4.95 -9.73
N ALA A 14 -6.27 -4.57 -8.46
CA ALA A 14 -5.13 -4.65 -7.54
C ALA A 14 -4.71 -6.11 -7.28
N LEU A 15 -5.66 -7.05 -7.38
CA LEU A 15 -5.39 -8.49 -7.30
C LEU A 15 -4.53 -9.01 -8.45
N THR A 16 -4.44 -8.25 -9.55
CA THR A 16 -3.69 -8.64 -10.75
C THR A 16 -2.28 -8.08 -10.79
N LEU A 17 -1.88 -7.25 -9.82
CA LEU A 17 -0.58 -6.59 -9.76
C LEU A 17 0.42 -7.37 -8.89
N ALA A 18 1.72 -7.13 -9.14
CA ALA A 18 2.83 -7.76 -8.41
C ALA A 18 3.09 -7.10 -7.05
N VAL A 19 2.05 -6.89 -6.23
CA VAL A 19 2.18 -6.20 -4.94
C VAL A 19 3.06 -7.01 -3.98
N ARG A 20 4.02 -6.33 -3.34
CA ARG A 20 4.98 -6.90 -2.38
C ARG A 20 5.14 -6.00 -1.17
N THR A 21 5.36 -6.60 0.00
CA THR A 21 5.68 -5.88 1.23
C THR A 21 6.87 -4.94 1.02
N LEU A 22 6.67 -3.67 1.36
CA LEU A 22 7.72 -2.68 1.48
C LEU A 22 8.30 -2.73 2.89
N GLU A 23 7.42 -2.68 3.89
CA GLU A 23 7.79 -2.56 5.29
C GLU A 23 6.67 -3.12 6.20
N ASP A 24 7.08 -3.69 7.33
CA ASP A 24 6.20 -4.06 8.43
C ASP A 24 6.63 -3.30 9.69
N VAL A 25 5.79 -2.38 10.17
CA VAL A 25 6.07 -1.56 11.35
C VAL A 25 5.37 -2.19 12.56
N GLY A 26 6.19 -2.66 13.52
CA GLY A 26 5.74 -3.39 14.70
C GLY A 26 5.24 -2.51 15.84
N ASN A 27 4.18 -1.75 15.61
CA ASN A 27 3.57 -0.88 16.63
C ASN A 27 2.03 -1.00 16.59
N PRO A 28 1.40 -1.72 17.53
CA PRO A 28 -0.06 -1.90 17.57
C PRO A 28 -0.84 -0.58 17.73
N ASP A 29 -0.30 0.39 18.48
CA ASP A 29 -0.95 1.70 18.64
C ASP A 29 -0.96 2.48 17.32
N LEU A 30 0.11 2.35 16.52
CA LEU A 30 0.16 2.91 15.17
C LEU A 30 -0.87 2.24 14.25
N VAL A 31 -1.06 0.93 14.36
CA VAL A 31 -2.07 0.20 13.58
C VAL A 31 -3.46 0.77 13.85
N GLU A 32 -3.83 0.92 15.12
CA GLU A 32 -5.14 1.47 15.49
C GLU A 32 -5.31 2.93 15.08
N GLN A 33 -4.27 3.75 15.24
CA GLN A 33 -4.28 5.13 14.75
C GLN A 33 -4.48 5.19 13.24
N MET A 34 -3.71 4.41 12.48
CA MET A 34 -3.82 4.34 11.02
C MET A 34 -5.23 3.91 10.59
N ARG A 35 -5.75 2.84 11.19
CA ARG A 35 -7.12 2.34 10.95
C ARG A 35 -8.16 3.44 11.19
N SER A 36 -8.07 4.12 12.33
CA SER A 36 -9.00 5.19 12.70
C SER A 36 -8.93 6.37 11.73
N ARG A 37 -7.73 6.83 11.35
CA ARG A 37 -7.54 7.97 10.44
C ARG A 37 -8.04 7.67 9.03
N LEU A 38 -7.74 6.48 8.52
CA LEU A 38 -8.21 6.04 7.19
C LEU A 38 -9.73 5.87 7.19
N ALA A 39 -10.30 5.24 8.21
CA ALA A 39 -11.75 5.10 8.33
C ALA A 39 -12.47 6.44 8.41
N ALA A 40 -11.93 7.41 9.15
CA ALA A 40 -12.52 8.75 9.26
C ALA A 40 -12.47 9.53 7.94
N LYS A 41 -11.44 9.32 7.09
CA LYS A 41 -11.28 10.04 5.82
C LYS A 41 -11.98 9.36 4.64
N LEU A 42 -11.99 8.03 4.61
CA LEU A 42 -12.35 7.24 3.43
C LEU A 42 -13.54 6.31 3.67
N GLY A 43 -13.96 6.14 4.92
CA GLY A 43 -14.99 5.17 5.28
C GLY A 43 -14.45 3.74 5.26
N GLN A 44 -15.08 2.87 4.48
CA GLN A 44 -14.78 1.44 4.51
C GLN A 44 -13.45 1.11 3.80
N PRO A 45 -12.72 0.07 4.24
CA PRO A 45 -11.53 -0.42 3.54
C PRO A 45 -11.84 -0.97 2.14
N SER A 46 -10.82 -1.03 1.28
CA SER A 46 -10.90 -1.60 -0.09
C SER A 46 -11.21 -3.09 -0.10
N THR A 47 -10.93 -3.81 0.99
CA THR A 47 -11.37 -5.19 1.16
C THR A 47 -11.86 -5.43 2.58
N VAL A 48 -12.95 -6.18 2.70
CA VAL A 48 -13.35 -6.80 3.96
C VAL A 48 -12.56 -8.10 4.11
N ALA A 49 -11.43 -8.05 4.81
CA ALA A 49 -10.66 -9.26 5.05
C ALA A 49 -11.45 -10.21 5.95
N ALA A 50 -11.64 -11.45 5.49
CA ALA A 50 -12.40 -12.48 6.19
C ALA A 50 -11.61 -13.17 7.33
N ALA A 51 -10.49 -12.60 7.80
CA ALA A 51 -9.53 -13.28 8.65
C ALA A 51 -9.15 -12.48 9.89
N LYS A 52 -8.92 -13.17 11.01
CA LYS A 52 -8.44 -12.57 12.28
C LYS A 52 -7.08 -11.84 12.18
N GLN A 53 -6.35 -12.00 11.07
CA GLN A 53 -4.97 -11.52 10.90
C GLN A 53 -4.86 -10.22 10.09
N ASN A 54 -5.93 -9.80 9.43
CA ASN A 54 -6.05 -8.54 8.70
C ASN A 54 -7.49 -8.03 8.93
N THR A 55 -7.62 -6.91 9.60
CA THR A 55 -8.87 -6.24 9.93
C THR A 55 -9.17 -5.10 8.96
N PHE A 56 -8.17 -4.57 8.26
CA PHE A 56 -8.34 -3.59 7.20
C PHE A 56 -7.28 -3.69 6.10
N ASN A 57 -7.65 -3.22 4.91
CA ASN A 57 -6.75 -2.98 3.80
C ASN A 57 -7.29 -1.84 2.95
N TYR A 58 -6.59 -0.70 2.95
CA TYR A 58 -6.87 0.43 2.07
C TYR A 58 -5.86 0.45 0.94
N VAL A 59 -6.37 0.45 -0.29
CA VAL A 59 -5.57 0.42 -1.50
C VAL A 59 -5.71 1.73 -2.25
N PHE A 60 -4.61 2.17 -2.83
CA PHE A 60 -4.50 3.46 -3.49
C PHE A 60 -3.82 3.32 -4.84
N ARG A 61 -4.32 4.04 -5.84
CA ARG A 61 -3.54 4.37 -7.03
C ARG A 61 -2.57 5.49 -6.67
N VAL A 62 -1.33 5.35 -7.08
CA VAL A 62 -0.31 6.39 -6.90
C VAL A 62 -0.19 7.17 -8.19
N HIS A 63 -0.40 8.48 -8.10
CA HIS A 63 -0.21 9.43 -9.20
C HIS A 63 1.08 10.21 -9.01
N GLU A 64 1.56 10.79 -10.12
CA GLU A 64 2.77 11.63 -10.14
C GLU A 64 4.00 10.89 -9.60
N TYR A 65 4.10 9.61 -9.98
CA TYR A 65 5.20 8.73 -9.65
C TYR A 65 5.48 7.81 -10.82
N ASP A 66 6.75 7.69 -11.21
CA ASP A 66 7.14 6.85 -12.34
C ASP A 66 7.29 5.39 -11.90
N ASN A 67 6.42 4.51 -12.42
CA ASN A 67 6.43 3.07 -12.19
C ASN A 67 6.69 2.26 -13.46
N SER A 68 7.33 2.88 -14.46
CA SER A 68 7.60 2.20 -15.74
C SER A 68 8.33 0.86 -15.49
N PRO A 69 7.99 -0.20 -16.25
CA PRO A 69 7.12 -0.20 -17.44
C PRO A 69 5.62 -0.30 -17.14
N ALA A 70 5.21 -0.46 -15.88
CA ALA A 70 3.80 -0.56 -15.54
C ALA A 70 3.12 0.82 -15.66
N PRO A 71 1.93 0.91 -16.28
CA PRO A 71 1.24 2.19 -16.47
C PRO A 71 0.60 2.71 -15.17
N GLN A 72 0.54 1.87 -14.14
CA GLN A 72 -0.11 2.17 -12.88
C GLN A 72 0.78 1.69 -11.74
N LEU A 73 0.70 2.41 -10.61
CA LEU A 73 1.35 2.06 -9.36
C LEU A 73 0.29 1.97 -8.27
N VAL A 74 0.43 0.98 -7.40
CA VAL A 74 -0.46 0.78 -6.26
C VAL A 74 0.30 0.74 -4.96
N VAL A 75 -0.32 1.31 -3.93
CA VAL A 75 0.07 1.12 -2.53
C VAL A 75 -1.10 0.50 -1.78
N SER A 76 -0.80 -0.42 -0.88
CA SER A 76 -1.73 -0.98 0.09
C SER A 76 -1.23 -0.69 1.51
N ILE A 77 -2.15 -0.25 2.36
CA ILE A 77 -1.96 0.02 3.78
C ILE A 77 -2.90 -0.92 4.53
N ALA A 78 -2.33 -1.88 5.25
CA ALA A 78 -3.07 -2.94 5.91
C ALA A 78 -2.49 -3.23 7.28
N ASP A 79 -3.28 -3.87 8.14
CA ASP A 79 -2.73 -4.56 9.30
C ASP A 79 -2.34 -6.00 8.94
N TRP A 80 -1.28 -6.49 9.58
CA TRP A 80 -0.88 -7.88 9.49
C TRP A 80 -0.26 -8.32 10.81
N GLN A 81 -0.93 -9.22 11.55
CA GLN A 81 -0.42 -9.75 12.83
C GLN A 81 0.00 -8.63 13.81
N ASN A 82 -0.87 -7.64 14.02
CA ASN A 82 -0.64 -6.45 14.87
C ASN A 82 0.50 -5.54 14.41
N LYS A 83 0.91 -5.62 13.14
CA LYS A 83 1.85 -4.70 12.50
C LYS A 83 1.16 -3.90 11.42
N LEU A 84 1.61 -2.67 11.22
CA LEU A 84 1.23 -1.90 10.04
C LEU A 84 2.07 -2.39 8.87
N ARG A 85 1.42 -2.90 7.83
CA ARG A 85 2.07 -3.36 6.60
C ARG A 85 1.85 -2.35 5.49
N LEU A 86 2.94 -1.84 4.95
CA LEU A 86 2.97 -1.08 3.70
C LEU A 86 3.38 -2.03 2.58
N SER A 87 2.61 -2.03 1.49
CA SER A 87 2.89 -2.87 0.32
C SER A 87 2.72 -2.10 -0.97
N SER A 88 3.48 -2.47 -1.99
CA SER A 88 3.39 -1.88 -3.32
C SER A 88 3.98 -2.79 -4.38
N ASP A 89 3.49 -2.65 -5.61
CA ASP A 89 4.11 -3.21 -6.81
C ASP A 89 5.29 -2.36 -7.33
N TYR A 90 5.67 -1.27 -6.66
CA TYR A 90 6.82 -0.46 -7.06
C TYR A 90 8.11 -1.28 -7.21
N GLY A 91 8.76 -1.18 -8.37
CA GLY A 91 9.96 -1.97 -8.67
C GLY A 91 9.68 -3.44 -9.01
N TRP A 92 8.41 -3.85 -9.10
CA TRP A 92 7.98 -5.14 -9.59
C TRP A 92 7.07 -5.00 -10.80
N THR A 93 7.07 -6.03 -11.63
CA THR A 93 6.07 -6.22 -12.67
C THR A 93 5.77 -7.71 -12.81
N LEU A 94 4.83 -8.08 -13.68
CA LEU A 94 4.59 -9.46 -14.06
C LEU A 94 5.23 -9.70 -15.43
N ASP A 95 5.91 -10.83 -15.59
CA ASP A 95 6.34 -11.30 -16.91
C ASP A 95 5.17 -11.90 -17.71
N GLU A 96 5.47 -12.40 -18.90
CA GLU A 96 4.49 -13.01 -19.82
C GLU A 96 3.78 -14.24 -19.21
N GLU A 97 4.42 -14.91 -18.25
CA GLU A 97 3.86 -16.05 -17.52
C GLU A 97 3.12 -15.64 -16.24
N ARG A 98 2.91 -14.33 -16.04
CA ARG A 98 2.34 -13.72 -14.84
C ARG A 98 3.17 -13.99 -13.57
N LYS A 99 4.49 -14.17 -13.71
CA LYS A 99 5.40 -14.30 -12.57
C LYS A 99 5.98 -12.94 -12.19
N PRO A 100 6.03 -12.62 -10.89
CA PRO A 100 6.63 -11.38 -10.41
C PRO A 100 8.14 -11.29 -10.71
N THR A 101 8.53 -10.25 -11.43
CA THR A 101 9.93 -9.95 -11.80
C THR A 101 10.31 -8.53 -11.38
N ARG A 102 11.59 -8.31 -11.08
CA ARG A 102 12.12 -7.01 -10.65
C ARG A 102 12.32 -6.11 -11.86
N THR A 103 11.96 -4.84 -11.72
CA THR A 103 12.29 -3.81 -12.70
C THR A 103 13.59 -3.09 -12.31
N GLU A 104 14.10 -2.21 -13.17
CA GLU A 104 15.26 -1.37 -12.88
C GLU A 104 15.07 -0.50 -11.62
N ARG A 105 13.82 -0.14 -11.32
CA ARG A 105 13.42 0.66 -10.15
C ARG A 105 13.41 -0.13 -8.85
N PHE A 106 13.61 -1.45 -8.88
CA PHE A 106 13.62 -2.27 -7.66
C PHE A 106 14.62 -1.77 -6.62
N SER A 107 15.75 -1.22 -7.07
CA SER A 107 16.79 -0.63 -6.21
C SER A 107 16.34 0.64 -5.47
N GLN A 108 15.26 1.28 -5.91
CA GLN A 108 14.73 2.53 -5.34
C GLN A 108 13.60 2.30 -4.33
N ARG A 109 13.26 1.03 -4.02
CA ARG A 109 12.16 0.69 -3.11
C ARG A 109 12.31 1.30 -1.72
N ASP A 110 13.53 1.42 -1.20
CA ASP A 110 13.76 2.03 0.11
C ASP A 110 13.44 3.52 0.09
N GLN A 111 13.87 4.23 -0.95
CA GLN A 111 13.54 5.64 -1.15
C GLN A 111 12.02 5.84 -1.31
N PHE A 112 11.37 5.05 -2.16
CA PHE A 112 9.92 5.08 -2.33
C PHE A 112 9.19 4.83 -1.00
N THR A 113 9.68 3.91 -0.18
CA THR A 113 9.11 3.61 1.13
C THR A 113 9.22 4.81 2.07
N GLN A 114 10.36 5.49 2.10
CA GLN A 114 10.57 6.71 2.89
C GLN A 114 9.65 7.86 2.45
N GLU A 115 9.50 8.05 1.14
CA GLU A 115 8.60 9.06 0.56
C GLU A 115 7.13 8.75 0.89
N LEU A 116 6.73 7.48 0.78
CA LEU A 116 5.39 7.04 1.17
C LEU A 116 5.12 7.27 2.66
N ARG A 117 6.06 6.90 3.54
CA ARG A 117 5.94 7.14 4.98
C ARG A 117 5.77 8.62 5.27
N SER A 118 6.62 9.46 4.69
CA SER A 118 6.58 10.92 4.86
C SER A 118 5.22 11.49 4.43
N TYR A 119 4.72 11.07 3.27
CA TYR A 119 3.40 11.47 2.77
C TYR A 119 2.27 11.03 3.70
N LEU A 120 2.28 9.78 4.19
CA LEU A 120 1.26 9.28 5.11
C LEU A 120 1.29 10.01 6.45
N THR A 121 2.50 10.32 6.94
CA THR A 121 2.67 11.10 8.16
C THR A 121 2.08 12.49 8.04
N GLU A 122 2.35 13.20 6.93
CA GLU A 122 1.80 14.52 6.67
C GLU A 122 0.27 14.46 6.47
N TRP A 123 -0.21 13.55 5.64
CA TRP A 123 -1.63 13.48 5.24
C TRP A 123 -2.56 13.02 6.37
N LEU A 124 -2.11 12.09 7.20
CA LEU A 124 -2.91 11.47 8.26
C LEU A 124 -2.56 11.97 9.65
N GLY A 125 -1.44 12.69 9.81
CA GLY A 125 -0.95 13.15 11.11
C GLY A 125 -0.54 12.00 12.03
N VAL A 126 0.07 10.95 11.47
CA VAL A 126 0.54 9.75 12.20
C VAL A 126 2.05 9.61 12.06
N VAL A 127 2.77 9.32 13.13
CA VAL A 127 4.23 9.13 13.05
C VAL A 127 4.52 7.66 12.71
N ILE A 128 5.18 7.43 11.58
CA ILE A 128 5.69 6.12 11.19
C ILE A 128 7.21 6.18 11.39
N GLU A 129 7.71 5.58 12.47
CA GLU A 129 9.13 5.54 12.87
C GLU A 129 9.92 4.40 12.22
#